data_AF-A0A950BBV8-F1
#
_entry.id   AF-A0A950BBV8-F1
#
_cell.length_a   1.000
_cell.length_b   1.000
_cell.length_c   1.000
_cell.angle_alpha   90.00
_cell.angle_beta   90.00
_cell.angle_gamma   90.00
#
_symmetry.space_group_name_H-M   'P 1'
#
loop_
_entity.id
_entity.type
_entity.pdbx_description
1 polymer ?
#
loop_
_entity_poly.entity_id
_entity_poly.type
_entity_poly.pdbx_seq_one_letter_code
_entity_poly.pdbx_strand_id
1 'polypeptide(L)' 'MNVDVKILDARLRENMPAYATPGSAGLDLRACIEAPVTLEPGQWQLIPTGMAMHLKDPGYAALILPRSGMGHKHG' A
#
# COMPACT_ATOMS: atom_id res chain seq x y z
N MET A 1 -17.80 -6.35 -2.26
CA MET A 1 -17.28 -6.48 -0.89
C MET A 1 -17.04 -5.08 -0.35
N ASN A 2 -17.51 -4.76 0.85
CA ASN A 2 -17.19 -3.50 1.51
C ASN A 2 -16.15 -3.77 2.61
N VAL A 3 -15.07 -2.99 2.63
CA VAL A 3 -13.98 -3.14 3.61
C VAL A 3 -13.93 -1.90 4.47
N ASP A 4 -13.87 -2.08 5.78
CA ASP A 4 -13.70 -0.95 6.69
C ASP A 4 -12.24 -0.51 6.68
N VAL A 5 -12.03 0.79 6.51
CA VAL A 5 -10.70 1.39 6.50
C VAL A 5 -10.65 2.47 7.57
N LYS A 6 -9.60 2.42 8.41
CA LYS A 6 -9.26 3.47 9.36
C LYS A 6 -8.04 4.21 8.86
N ILE A 7 -8.18 5.52 8.68
CA ILE A 7 -7.05 6.42 8.43
C ILE A 7 -6.31 6.59 9.77
N LEU A 8 -5.05 6.18 9.81
CA LEU A 8 -4.17 6.32 10.97
C LEU A 8 -3.34 7.60 10.89
N ASP A 9 -3.04 8.06 9.67
CA ASP A 9 -2.27 9.26 9.40
C ASP A 9 -3.04 10.20 8.47
N ALA A 10 -3.18 11.47 8.86
CA ALA A 10 -3.96 12.46 8.12
C ALA A 10 -3.41 12.71 6.70
N ARG A 11 -2.11 12.52 6.47
CA ARG A 11 -1.46 12.72 5.16
C ARG A 11 -2.00 11.77 4.08
N LEU A 12 -2.54 10.61 4.49
CA LEU A 12 -3.12 9.66 3.53
C LEU A 12 -4.40 10.20 2.86
N ARG A 13 -5.12 11.16 3.47
CA ARG A 13 -6.39 11.67 2.94
C ARG A 13 -6.27 12.22 1.52
N GLU A 14 -5.14 12.83 1.20
CA GLU A 14 -4.88 13.41 -0.12
C GLU A 14 -4.53 12.34 -1.17
N ASN A 15 -4.16 11.14 -0.72
CA ASN A 15 -3.58 10.09 -1.55
C ASN A 15 -4.16 8.70 -1.21
N MET A 16 -5.48 8.64 -0.98
CA MET A 16 -6.15 7.37 -0.69
C MET A 16 -5.90 6.34 -1.81
N PRO A 17 -5.64 5.07 -1.48
CA PRO A 17 -5.47 4.03 -2.48
C PRO A 17 -6.72 3.87 -3.34
N ALA A 18 -6.51 3.69 -4.64
CA ALA A 18 -7.56 3.48 -5.62
C ALA A 18 -7.10 2.48 -6.67
N TYR A 19 -8.06 1.79 -7.29
CA TYR A 19 -7.82 1.00 -8.48
C TYR A 19 -7.51 1.94 -9.65
N ALA A 20 -6.42 1.67 -10.38
CA ALA A 20 -5.98 2.53 -11.47
C ALA A 20 -6.95 2.50 -12.67
N THR A 21 -7.57 1.35 -12.92
CA THR A 21 -8.57 1.14 -13.99
C THR A 21 -9.68 0.21 -13.49
N PRO A 22 -10.85 0.16 -14.17
CA PRO A 22 -11.93 -0.76 -13.79
C PRO A 22 -11.56 -2.25 -13.80
N GLY A 23 -10.55 -2.64 -14.60
CA GLY A 23 -10.07 -4.02 -14.67
C GLY A 23 -8.86 -4.33 -13.77
N SER A 24 -8.46 -3.39 -12.91
CA SER A 24 -7.31 -3.59 -12.03
C SER A 24 -7.61 -4.60 -10.92
N ALA A 25 -6.76 -5.61 -10.77
CA ALA A 25 -6.90 -6.61 -9.70
C ALA A 25 -6.40 -6.11 -8.34
N GLY A 26 -5.43 -5.18 -8.33
CA GLY A 26 -4.84 -4.60 -7.13
C GLY A 26 -4.96 -3.07 -7.11
N LEU A 27 -4.81 -2.52 -5.90
CA LEU A 27 -4.67 -1.09 -5.64
C LEU A 27 -3.26 -0.83 -5.11
N ASP A 28 -2.69 0.31 -5.47
CA ASP A 28 -1.34 0.67 -5.03
C ASP A 28 -1.36 1.24 -3.61
N LEU A 29 -0.50 0.70 -2.73
CA LEU A 29 -0.19 1.29 -1.44
C LEU A 29 0.92 2.35 -1.59
N ARG A 30 0.91 3.36 -0.73
CA ARG A 30 1.86 4.49 -0.78
C ARG A 30 2.66 4.57 0.51
N ALA A 31 3.90 5.01 0.39
CA ALA A 31 4.75 5.30 1.54
C ALA A 31 4.22 6.55 2.27
N CYS A 32 3.82 6.40 3.53
CA CYS A 32 3.33 7.50 4.38
C CYS A 32 4.47 8.02 5.27
N ILE A 33 5.45 8.68 4.65
CA ILE A 33 6.70 9.15 5.29
C ILE A 33 6.85 10.66 5.12
N GLU A 34 7.55 11.31 6.05
CA GLU A 34 7.75 12.79 6.04
C GLU A 34 8.84 13.21 5.07
N ALA A 35 9.87 12.38 4.92
CA ALA A 35 11.02 12.64 4.08
C ALA A 35 11.38 11.39 3.27
N PRO A 36 12.05 11.54 2.12
CA PRO A 36 12.57 10.41 1.35
C PRO A 36 13.51 9.55 2.20
N VAL A 37 13.43 8.23 1.96
CA VAL A 37 14.37 7.24 2.52
C VAL A 37 15.18 6.66 1.38
N THR A 38 16.50 6.72 1.49
CA THR A 38 17.41 6.04 0.57
C THR A 38 17.64 4.61 1.05
N LEU A 39 17.46 3.63 0.17
CA LEU A 39 17.79 2.23 0.43
C LEU A 39 19.03 1.86 -0.38
N GLU A 40 20.11 1.51 0.32
CA GLU A 40 21.30 0.93 -0.30
C GLU A 40 21.07 -0.54 -0.70
N PRO A 41 21.84 -1.11 -1.63
CA PRO A 41 21.71 -2.51 -2.01
C PRO A 41 21.72 -3.46 -0.79
N GLY A 42 20.68 -4.30 -0.68
CA GLY A 42 20.49 -5.25 0.42
C GLY A 42 19.87 -4.68 1.69
N GLN A 43 19.63 -3.37 1.76
CA GLN A 43 18.90 -2.76 2.87
C GLN A 43 17.39 -3.01 2.76
N TRP A 44 16.73 -3.02 3.91
CA TRP A 44 15.27 -3.05 3.99
C TRP A 44 14.81 -2.05 5.05
N GLN A 45 13.60 -1.51 4.87
CA GLN A 45 12.98 -0.61 5.82
C GLN A 45 11.50 -0.96 5.95
N LEU A 46 10.99 -0.96 7.18
CA LEU A 46 9.55 -1.01 7.41
C LEU A 46 8.95 0.36 7.09
N ILE A 47 8.06 0.43 6.10
CA ILE A 47 7.43 1.65 5.63
C ILE A 47 5.93 1.65 6.00
N PRO A 48 5.43 2.65 6.75
CA PRO A 48 4.02 2.75 7.10
C PRO A 48 3.18 3.19 5.88
N THR A 49 1.94 2.70 5.82
CA THR A 49 0.96 3.10 4.79
C THR A 49 0.01 4.21 5.25
N GLY A 50 -0.04 4.50 6.55
CA GLY A 50 -0.97 5.47 7.13
C GLY A 50 -2.41 4.98 7.29
N MET A 51 -2.67 3.68 7.11
CA MET A 51 -4.00 3.09 7.28
C MET A 51 -4.00 1.71 7.93
N ALA A 52 -5.16 1.34 8.48
CA ALA A 52 -5.51 -0.03 8.84
C ALA A 52 -6.79 -0.43 8.10
N MET A 53 -6.93 -1.73 7.84
CA MET A 53 -8.11 -2.30 7.19
C MET A 53 -8.69 -3.43 8.02
N HIS A 54 -10.01 -3.59 7.96
CA HIS A 54 -10.74 -4.70 8.58
C HIS A 54 -11.67 -5.34 7.55
N LEU A 55 -11.29 -6.54 7.08
CA LEU A 55 -12.01 -7.27 6.03
C LEU A 55 -13.36 -7.83 6.49
N LYS A 56 -13.52 -8.07 7.81
CA LYS A 56 -14.70 -8.66 8.49
C LYS A 56 -15.02 -10.11 8.10
N ASP A 57 -15.01 -10.42 6.81
CA ASP A 57 -15.42 -11.70 6.27
C ASP A 57 -14.24 -12.71 6.29
N PRO A 58 -14.38 -13.85 7.00
CA PRO A 58 -13.32 -14.87 7.09
C PRO A 58 -13.08 -15.64 5.78
N GLY A 59 -13.95 -15.51 4.78
CA GLY A 59 -13.78 -16.09 3.45
C GLY A 59 -12.76 -15.35 2.57
N TYR A 60 -12.23 -14.21 3.03
CA TYR A 60 -11.34 -13.35 2.25
C TYR A 60 -10.05 -13.04 2.98
N ALA A 61 -9.01 -12.80 2.19
CA ALA A 61 -7.72 -12.27 2.64
C ALA A 61 -7.25 -11.18 1.67
N ALA A 62 -6.35 -10.33 2.15
CA ALA A 62 -5.61 -9.39 1.32
C ALA A 62 -4.17 -9.87 1.16
N LEU A 63 -3.63 -9.75 -0.05
CA LEU A 63 -2.24 -10.06 -0.35
C LEU A 63 -1.52 -8.77 -0.70
N ILE A 64 -0.36 -8.53 -0.06
CA ILE A 64 0.52 -7.41 -0.38
C ILE A 64 1.64 -7.95 -1.26
N LEU A 65 1.78 -7.38 -2.45
CA LEU A 65 2.71 -7.84 -3.49
C LEU A 65 3.60 -6.69 -3.95
N PRO A 66 4.86 -6.95 -4.37
CA PRO A 66 5.69 -5.96 -5.02
C PRO A 66 5.03 -5.46 -6.32
N ARG A 67 5.18 -4.16 -6.62
CA ARG A 67 4.79 -3.59 -7.91
C ARG A 67 5.77 -4.08 -8.98
N SER A 68 5.27 -4.66 -10.06
CA SER A 68 6.10 -5.29 -11.10
C SER A 68 7.18 -4.37 -11.66
N GLY A 69 6.84 -3.11 -11.95
CA GLY A 69 7.80 -2.13 -12.46
C GLY A 69 8.91 -1.78 -11.48
N MET A 70 8.59 -1.67 -10.18
CA MET A 70 9.59 -1.42 -9.13
C MET A 70 10.46 -2.66 -8.94
N GLY A 71 9.84 -3.82 -8.70
CA GLY A 71 10.53 -5.09 -8.47
C GLY A 71 11.49 -5.47 -9.59
N HIS A 72 11.07 -5.30 -10.85
CA HIS A 72 11.90 -5.69 -11.99
C HIS A 72 13.03 -4.71 -12.29
N LYS A 73 12.79 -3.39 -12.20
CA LYS A 73 13.74 -2.36 -12.66
C LYS A 73 14.62 -1.80 -11.54
N HIS A 74 14.17 -1.91 -10.29
CA HIS A 74 14.79 -1.25 -9.13
C HIS A 74 15.10 -2.21 -7.97
N GLY A 75 14.79 -3.50 -8.11
CA GLY A 75 14.97 -4.52 -7.06
C GLY A 75 13.77 -4.63 -6.12
#